data_AF-A0A819KLQ6-F1
#
_entry.id   AF-A0A819KLQ6-F1
#
_cell.length_a   1.000
_cell.length_b   1.000
_cell.length_c   1.000
_cell.angle_alpha   90.00
_cell.angle_beta   90.00
_cell.angle_gamma   90.00
#
_symmetry.space_group_name_H-M   'P 1'
#
loop_
_entity.id
_entity.type
_entity.pdbx_description
1 polymer ?
#
loop_
_entity_poly.entity_id
_entity_poly.type
_entity_poly.pdbx_seq_one_letter_code
_entity_poly.pdbx_strand_id
1 'polypeptide(L)'
;TIELKDITANGLRAVLDFIYTGELSLSIENIAEVLRAVTHLQVHHAIKLCEDFLIEETTVDNCIDVLSLADLFSIPVLEKINKFVLRNFPKVALNEGFKRLTYEQILYLIRSNEFRLYPEIKVFDMCVEWLKSDGENRMIYASSLMEHVRFQTMKPEEFNDLVMSHGFMKTDPNCIRYAFEAYSYFSLPNRQYCSTSSRSKIRNEASLVCVNESMYILNKHDDVWEYMCNSLATWRTLSQKFAVVNNFLYACGGYSENNRETTNACYRFDPRTGLWSEIARLCEKRQFFSLAGSNECLVAVGGVYGDKGNFYATHPCSTAIEVYNIEKDQWRTLACTDLPILKWPGACVAENFAFVIGGKHTDGLNHRLSENSYMVDLESGHVTISAAPLTVRFNPTVFYQNKRLILFGGEDDKYRLAPCIEMYDLITNQWTEIATIPVSHSYQCISSSSIMGDKIHYLLEEHDGPSSESYILKSSYFDIEKRTFERSVQLPHPSTLASKWCSLVFPQQFLDGCQTFDNHESHHHHHNHHHHHHPHYNNYPSDNAPRHSLGEISSGGDVSTSSTNSASNSPMIYQRHRYYPEHHHHRTCSN
;
A
#
# COMPACT_ATOMS: atom_id res chain seq x y z
N THR A 1 -21.61 66.16 12.60
CA THR A 1 -20.69 65.06 12.97
C THR A 1 -21.08 63.84 12.16
N ILE A 2 -20.12 63.20 11.49
CA ILE A 2 -20.36 61.94 10.77
C ILE A 2 -19.92 60.83 11.73
N GLU A 3 -20.82 59.88 12.02
CA GLU A 3 -20.54 58.73 12.86
C GLU A 3 -20.31 57.51 11.98
N LEU A 4 -19.08 57.01 11.96
CA LEU A 4 -18.73 55.76 11.28
C LEU A 4 -19.01 54.62 12.25
N LYS A 5 -20.10 53.90 12.01
CA LYS A 5 -20.43 52.70 12.78
C LYS A 5 -19.45 51.58 12.41
N ASP A 6 -19.08 50.78 13.41
CA ASP A 6 -18.21 49.61 13.30
C ASP A 6 -16.72 49.85 12.99
N ILE A 7 -16.22 51.09 13.10
CA ILE A 7 -14.78 51.40 13.00
C ILE A 7 -14.27 52.03 14.30
N THR A 8 -13.15 51.53 14.85
CA THR A 8 -12.47 52.15 15.99
C THR A 8 -11.63 53.34 15.54
N ALA A 9 -11.49 54.34 16.41
CA ALA A 9 -10.64 55.49 16.17
C ALA A 9 -9.18 55.10 15.88
N ASN A 10 -8.66 54.08 16.58
CA ASN A 10 -7.29 53.59 16.37
C ASN A 10 -7.14 52.89 15.01
N GLY A 11 -8.10 52.02 14.64
CA GLY A 11 -8.13 51.38 13.32
C GLY A 11 -8.19 52.41 12.19
N LEU A 12 -9.08 53.40 12.29
CA LEU A 12 -9.20 54.46 11.28
C LEU A 12 -7.91 55.30 11.18
N ARG A 13 -7.30 55.62 12.33
CA ARG A 13 -6.03 56.35 12.36
C ARG A 13 -4.93 55.59 11.64
N ALA A 14 -4.77 54.29 11.91
CA ALA A 14 -3.76 53.47 11.25
C ALA A 14 -3.96 53.42 9.72
N VAL A 15 -5.21 53.36 9.25
CA VAL A 15 -5.53 53.40 7.81
C VAL A 15 -5.25 54.77 7.20
N LEU A 16 -5.60 55.86 7.89
CA LEU A 16 -5.31 57.21 7.42
C LEU A 16 -3.80 57.46 7.36
N ASP A 17 -3.07 57.09 8.41
CA ASP A 17 -1.63 57.20 8.45
C ASP A 17 -1.02 56.44 7.26
N PHE A 18 -1.46 55.20 7.00
CA PHE A 18 -1.03 54.43 5.82
C PHE A 18 -1.34 55.13 4.49
N ILE A 19 -2.52 55.73 4.32
CA ILE A 19 -2.87 56.44 3.08
C ILE A 19 -1.95 57.65 2.84
N TYR A 20 -1.52 58.34 3.90
CA TYR A 20 -0.67 59.53 3.78
C TYR A 20 0.83 59.23 3.80
N THR A 21 1.29 58.17 4.47
CA THR A 21 2.72 57.85 4.63
C THR A 21 3.18 56.67 3.79
N GLY A 22 2.28 55.77 3.38
CA GLY A 22 2.61 54.49 2.75
C GLY A 22 3.11 53.43 3.73
N GLU A 23 3.15 53.70 5.03
CA GLU A 23 3.62 52.77 6.06
C GLU A 23 2.48 52.31 6.98
N LEU A 24 2.38 50.99 7.23
CA LEU A 24 1.35 50.39 8.09
C LEU A 24 2.01 49.64 9.25
N SER A 25 1.83 50.14 10.47
CA SER A 25 2.35 49.50 11.69
C SER A 25 1.39 48.43 12.21
N LEU A 26 1.74 47.16 12.05
CA LEU A 26 0.93 46.00 12.47
C LEU A 26 1.49 45.32 13.72
N SER A 27 0.60 44.87 14.60
CA SER A 27 0.89 44.06 15.78
C SER A 27 -0.27 43.11 16.06
N ILE A 28 -0.03 42.03 16.83
CA ILE A 28 -1.10 41.08 17.22
C ILE A 28 -2.23 41.78 18.00
N GLU A 29 -1.91 42.85 18.74
CA GLU A 29 -2.88 43.60 19.52
C GLU A 29 -3.74 44.55 18.66
N ASN A 30 -3.18 45.10 17.58
CA ASN A 30 -3.88 46.09 16.75
C ASN A 30 -4.53 45.49 15.49
N ILE A 31 -4.12 44.29 15.06
CA ILE A 31 -4.48 43.71 13.76
C ILE A 31 -6.00 43.57 13.57
N ALA A 32 -6.74 43.19 14.60
CA ALA A 32 -8.19 43.04 14.52
C ALA A 32 -8.91 44.38 14.24
N GLU A 33 -8.45 45.46 14.89
CA GLU A 33 -9.01 46.80 14.69
C GLU A 33 -8.65 47.37 13.32
N VAL A 34 -7.39 47.17 12.90
CA VAL A 34 -6.89 47.59 11.59
C VAL A 34 -7.62 46.84 10.48
N LEU A 35 -7.73 45.51 10.56
CA LEU A 35 -8.47 44.69 9.59
C LEU A 35 -9.91 45.13 9.45
N ARG A 36 -10.59 45.44 10.55
CA ARG A 36 -11.97 45.96 10.51
C ARG A 36 -12.05 47.27 9.74
N ALA A 37 -11.17 48.22 10.01
CA ALA A 37 -11.14 49.52 9.33
C ALA A 37 -10.79 49.37 7.84
N VAL A 38 -9.74 48.61 7.53
CA VAL A 38 -9.22 48.39 6.17
C VAL A 38 -10.26 47.66 5.31
N THR A 39 -10.92 46.63 5.86
CA THR A 39 -11.95 45.86 5.13
C THR A 39 -13.19 46.71 4.88
N HIS A 40 -13.62 47.50 5.88
CA HIS A 40 -14.75 48.41 5.72
C HIS A 40 -14.49 49.50 4.68
N LEU A 41 -13.28 50.07 4.67
CA LEU A 41 -12.87 51.12 3.73
C LEU A 41 -12.37 50.57 2.38
N GLN A 42 -12.27 49.25 2.23
CA GLN A 42 -11.84 48.55 1.03
C GLN A 42 -10.44 48.96 0.53
N VAL A 43 -9.50 49.20 1.45
CA VAL A 43 -8.11 49.55 1.11
C VAL A 43 -7.31 48.28 0.80
N HIS A 44 -7.44 47.77 -0.44
CA HIS A 44 -6.93 46.46 -0.84
C HIS A 44 -5.42 46.25 -0.58
N HIS A 45 -4.59 47.28 -0.75
CA HIS A 45 -3.15 47.15 -0.48
C HIS A 45 -2.85 46.93 1.02
N ALA A 46 -3.61 47.58 1.90
CA ALA A 46 -3.49 47.35 3.34
C ALA A 46 -4.06 45.97 3.74
N ILE A 47 -5.10 45.46 3.06
CA ILE A 47 -5.58 44.07 3.26
C ILE A 47 -4.43 43.10 2.97
N LYS A 48 -3.74 43.30 1.84
CA LYS A 48 -2.62 42.45 1.43
C LYS A 48 -1.48 42.47 2.45
N LEU A 49 -1.14 43.63 3.02
CA LEU A 49 -0.13 43.73 4.08
C LEU A 49 -0.57 43.03 5.37
N CYS A 50 -1.85 43.17 5.75
CA CYS A 50 -2.41 42.45 6.89
C CYS A 50 -2.40 40.93 6.67
N GLU A 51 -2.67 40.46 5.45
CA GLU A 51 -2.58 39.04 5.09
C GLU A 51 -1.18 38.48 5.28
N ASP A 52 -0.18 39.19 4.74
CA ASP A 52 1.20 38.74 4.79
C ASP A 52 1.72 38.74 6.24
N PHE A 53 1.36 39.76 7.03
CA PHE A 53 1.62 39.80 8.48
C PHE A 53 0.97 38.63 9.23
N LEU A 54 -0.31 38.32 8.95
CA LEU A 54 -1.00 37.20 9.61
C LEU A 54 -0.31 35.87 9.29
N ILE A 55 0.15 35.64 8.05
CA ILE A 55 0.87 34.41 7.69
C ILE A 55 2.19 34.31 8.46
N GLU A 56 2.97 35.39 8.52
CA GLU A 56 4.31 35.40 9.14
C GLU A 56 4.25 35.20 10.65
N GLU A 57 3.27 35.80 11.33
CA GLU A 57 3.11 35.73 12.78
C GLU A 57 2.22 34.56 13.25
N THR A 58 1.75 33.69 12.34
CA THR A 58 0.95 32.52 12.73
C THR A 58 1.82 31.49 13.47
N THR A 59 1.42 31.17 14.69
CA THR A 59 2.05 30.18 15.58
C THR A 59 1.02 29.15 16.03
N VAL A 60 1.46 28.04 16.63
CA VAL A 60 0.54 27.01 17.17
C VAL A 60 -0.38 27.58 18.26
N ASP A 61 0.10 28.58 19.01
CA ASP A 61 -0.63 29.16 20.13
C ASP A 61 -1.72 30.15 19.69
N ASN A 62 -1.46 30.93 18.62
CA ASN A 62 -2.37 31.97 18.14
C ASN A 62 -3.19 31.57 16.89
N CYS A 63 -2.93 30.41 16.28
CA CYS A 63 -3.52 30.03 15.00
C CYS A 63 -5.06 30.00 14.98
N ILE A 64 -5.71 29.65 16.10
CA ILE A 64 -7.17 29.63 16.20
C ILE A 64 -7.76 31.04 16.20
N ASP A 65 -7.09 31.99 16.86
CA ASP A 65 -7.53 33.38 16.90
C ASP A 65 -7.31 34.04 15.53
N VAL A 66 -6.16 33.76 14.90
CA VAL A 66 -5.86 34.18 13.52
C VAL A 66 -6.86 33.59 12.52
N LEU A 67 -7.23 32.31 12.68
CA LEU A 67 -8.26 31.66 11.88
C LEU A 67 -9.62 32.35 12.06
N SER A 68 -10.00 32.64 13.29
CA SER A 68 -11.26 33.31 13.61
C SER A 68 -11.32 34.73 13.02
N LEU A 69 -10.21 35.47 13.04
CA LEU A 69 -10.10 36.78 12.41
C LEU A 69 -10.20 36.69 10.88
N ALA A 70 -9.48 35.74 10.27
CA ALA A 70 -9.50 35.55 8.83
C ALA A 70 -10.90 35.18 8.32
N ASP A 71 -11.63 34.34 9.06
CA ASP A 71 -13.01 33.95 8.76
C ASP A 71 -13.98 35.14 8.92
N LEU A 72 -13.88 35.86 10.04
CA LEU A 72 -14.73 37.03 10.34
C LEU A 72 -14.65 38.12 9.26
N PHE A 73 -13.45 38.38 8.73
CA PHE A 73 -13.24 39.38 7.68
C PHE A 73 -13.22 38.78 6.27
N SER A 74 -13.48 37.47 6.13
CA SER A 74 -13.47 36.74 4.85
C SER A 74 -12.20 36.98 4.02
N ILE A 75 -11.04 36.88 4.69
CA ILE A 75 -9.74 37.16 4.10
C ILE A 75 -9.29 35.96 3.23
N PRO A 76 -8.84 36.18 1.98
CA PRO A 76 -8.34 35.13 1.08
C PRO A 76 -7.27 34.19 1.65
N VAL A 77 -6.54 34.63 2.68
CA VAL A 77 -5.47 33.87 3.34
C VAL A 77 -5.96 32.68 4.17
N LEU A 78 -7.27 32.58 4.41
CA LEU A 78 -7.91 31.54 5.22
C LEU A 78 -7.46 30.12 4.85
N GLU A 79 -7.32 29.82 3.56
CA GLU A 79 -6.84 28.49 3.11
C GLU A 79 -5.41 28.17 3.57
N LYS A 80 -4.52 29.17 3.59
CA LYS A 80 -3.13 28.99 4.04
C LYS A 80 -3.08 28.75 5.55
N ILE A 81 -3.89 29.48 6.33
CA ILE A 81 -4.01 29.28 7.78
C ILE A 81 -4.61 27.91 8.08
N ASN A 82 -5.67 27.52 7.37
CA ASN A 82 -6.27 26.18 7.49
C ASN A 82 -5.24 25.07 7.23
N LYS A 83 -4.39 25.20 6.20
CA LYS A 83 -3.29 24.25 5.94
C LYS A 83 -2.26 24.24 7.07
N PHE A 84 -1.94 25.38 7.67
CA PHE A 84 -1.05 25.44 8.84
C PHE A 84 -1.65 24.72 10.04
N VAL A 85 -2.93 24.94 10.32
CA VAL A 85 -3.67 24.27 11.41
C VAL A 85 -3.72 22.77 11.18
N LEU A 86 -4.06 22.31 9.97
CA LEU A 86 -4.11 20.87 9.63
C LEU A 86 -2.74 20.19 9.77
N ARG A 87 -1.65 20.86 9.40
CA ARG A 87 -0.28 20.34 9.55
C ARG A 87 0.17 20.23 11.00
N ASN A 88 -0.24 21.15 11.86
CA ASN A 88 0.12 21.18 13.28
C ASN A 88 -1.01 20.67 14.19
N PHE A 89 -2.02 20.01 13.61
CA PHE A 89 -3.26 19.64 14.28
C PHE A 89 -3.05 18.92 15.62
N PRO A 90 -2.11 17.96 15.77
CA PRO A 90 -1.90 17.28 17.05
C PRO A 90 -1.55 18.22 18.21
N LYS A 91 -0.84 19.33 17.93
CA LYS A 91 -0.48 20.33 18.94
C LYS A 91 -1.60 21.34 19.15
N VAL A 92 -2.24 21.77 18.06
CA VAL A 92 -3.36 22.72 18.10
C VAL A 92 -4.57 22.13 18.85
N ALA A 93 -4.79 20.83 18.71
CA ALA A 93 -5.80 20.06 19.43
C ALA A 93 -5.71 20.19 20.95
N LEU A 94 -4.49 20.25 21.48
CA LEU A 94 -4.21 20.33 22.92
C LEU A 94 -4.30 21.75 23.47
N ASN A 95 -4.38 22.76 22.60
CA ASN A 95 -4.47 24.15 22.99
C ASN A 95 -5.90 24.46 23.48
N GLU A 96 -6.02 25.18 24.59
CA GLU A 96 -7.30 25.68 25.11
C GLU A 96 -8.09 26.51 24.09
N GLY A 97 -7.40 27.15 23.13
CA GLY A 97 -8.00 27.83 22.00
C GLY A 97 -8.92 26.96 21.15
N PHE A 98 -8.69 25.65 21.09
CA PHE A 98 -9.48 24.71 20.28
C PHE A 98 -10.98 24.75 20.63
N LYS A 99 -11.33 24.94 21.91
CA LYS A 99 -12.72 25.01 22.39
C LYS A 99 -13.47 26.24 21.84
N ARG A 100 -12.75 27.26 21.37
CA ARG A 100 -13.32 28.50 20.77
C ARG A 100 -13.71 28.35 19.30
N LEU A 101 -13.33 27.26 18.64
CA LEU A 101 -13.69 27.03 17.24
C LEU A 101 -15.20 27.04 17.03
N THR A 102 -15.63 27.64 15.93
CA THR A 102 -17.03 27.57 15.49
C THR A 102 -17.34 26.18 14.92
N TYR A 103 -18.64 25.86 14.80
CA TYR A 103 -19.08 24.61 14.18
C TYR A 103 -18.53 24.45 12.75
N GLU A 104 -18.59 25.50 11.93
CA GLU A 104 -18.11 25.46 10.55
C GLU A 104 -16.60 25.22 10.47
N GLN A 105 -15.83 25.84 11.36
CA GLN A 105 -14.38 25.67 11.42
C GLN A 105 -13.99 24.26 11.84
N ILE A 106 -14.56 23.72 12.92
CA ILE A 106 -14.24 22.35 13.35
C ILE A 106 -14.71 21.33 12.31
N LEU A 107 -15.88 21.53 11.69
CA LEU A 107 -16.40 20.67 10.64
C LEU A 107 -15.46 20.65 9.42
N TYR A 108 -15.00 21.83 8.99
CA TYR A 108 -14.04 21.97 7.90
C TYR A 108 -12.75 21.21 8.19
N LEU A 109 -12.23 21.36 9.42
CA LEU A 109 -11.05 20.62 9.85
C LEU A 109 -11.34 19.13 9.75
N ILE A 110 -12.29 18.58 10.53
CA ILE A 110 -12.52 17.12 10.63
C ILE A 110 -12.90 16.47 9.30
N ARG A 111 -13.46 17.21 8.35
CA ARG A 111 -13.76 16.71 7.01
C ARG A 111 -12.49 16.48 6.16
N SER A 112 -11.40 17.18 6.46
CA SER A 112 -10.16 17.12 5.70
C SER A 112 -9.54 15.71 5.70
N ASN A 113 -8.80 15.41 4.62
CA ASN A 113 -7.91 14.23 4.55
C ASN A 113 -6.46 14.59 4.91
N GLU A 114 -6.15 15.87 5.10
CA GLU A 114 -4.79 16.36 5.33
C GLU A 114 -4.37 16.28 6.80
N PHE A 115 -5.17 15.66 7.67
CA PHE A 115 -4.75 15.33 9.02
C PHE A 115 -3.56 14.40 8.95
N ARG A 116 -2.38 14.97 9.17
CA ARG A 116 -1.16 14.19 9.23
C ARG A 116 -1.10 13.52 10.59
N LEU A 117 -0.96 12.20 10.58
CA LEU A 117 -0.47 11.44 11.71
C LEU A 117 -1.31 11.64 13.00
N TYR A 118 -2.64 11.60 12.90
CA TYR A 118 -3.50 11.70 14.08
C TYR A 118 -4.50 10.53 14.16
N PRO A 119 -4.45 9.71 15.22
CA PRO A 119 -5.38 8.59 15.39
C PRO A 119 -6.84 9.06 15.40
N GLU A 120 -7.72 8.36 14.68
CA GLU A 120 -9.14 8.71 14.61
C GLU A 120 -9.83 8.71 15.97
N ILE A 121 -9.36 7.85 16.90
CA ILE A 121 -9.87 7.86 18.27
C ILE A 121 -9.62 9.21 18.95
N LYS A 122 -8.50 9.87 18.67
CA LYS A 122 -8.21 11.21 19.18
C LYS A 122 -9.04 12.28 18.49
N VAL A 123 -9.34 12.12 17.20
CA VAL A 123 -10.32 12.99 16.51
C VAL A 123 -11.69 12.91 17.18
N PHE A 124 -12.13 11.71 17.55
CA PHE A 124 -13.37 11.52 18.31
C PHE A 124 -13.33 12.21 19.68
N ASP A 125 -12.28 11.95 20.47
CA ASP A 125 -12.10 12.57 21.80
C ASP A 125 -12.21 14.09 21.72
N MET A 126 -11.55 14.71 20.74
CA MET A 126 -11.60 16.16 20.51
C MET A 126 -12.99 16.67 20.15
N CYS A 127 -13.72 15.96 19.28
CA CYS A 127 -15.09 16.33 18.93
C CYS A 127 -15.96 16.29 20.19
N VAL A 128 -15.78 15.27 21.03
CA VAL A 128 -16.50 15.14 22.30
C VAL A 128 -16.15 16.26 23.28
N GLU A 129 -14.87 16.63 23.41
CA GLU A 129 -14.44 17.74 24.26
C GLU A 129 -15.04 19.08 23.79
N TRP A 130 -15.04 19.32 22.48
CA TRP A 130 -15.65 20.51 21.89
C TRP A 130 -17.17 20.55 22.12
N LEU A 131 -17.86 19.42 21.97
CA LEU A 131 -19.30 19.30 22.24
C LEU A 131 -19.62 19.56 23.72
N LYS A 132 -18.82 19.00 24.64
CA LYS A 132 -19.03 19.13 26.09
C LYS A 132 -18.75 20.56 26.60
N SER A 133 -17.92 21.34 25.93
CA SER A 133 -17.53 22.68 26.39
C SER A 133 -18.68 23.70 26.47
N ASP A 134 -19.75 23.51 25.69
CA ASP A 134 -20.96 24.36 25.69
C ASP A 134 -22.24 23.49 25.76
N GLY A 135 -22.09 22.29 26.33
CA GLY A 135 -23.17 21.36 26.69
C GLY A 135 -24.28 21.21 25.64
N GLU A 136 -25.49 21.67 26.00
CA GLU A 136 -26.71 21.49 25.21
C GLU A 136 -26.70 22.26 23.88
N ASN A 137 -26.07 23.45 23.84
CA ASN A 137 -26.04 24.29 22.63
C ASN A 137 -25.25 23.64 21.49
N ARG A 138 -24.20 22.89 21.82
CA ARG A 138 -23.36 22.21 20.82
C ARG A 138 -23.78 20.78 20.55
N MET A 139 -24.53 20.14 21.46
CA MET A 139 -24.94 18.74 21.30
C MET A 139 -25.80 18.52 20.04
N ILE A 140 -26.49 19.55 19.55
CA ILE A 140 -27.23 19.52 18.27
C ILE A 140 -26.33 19.17 17.08
N TYR A 141 -25.03 19.49 17.14
CA TYR A 141 -24.06 19.22 16.08
C TYR A 141 -23.41 17.84 16.18
N ALA A 142 -23.69 17.07 17.24
CA ALA A 142 -23.01 15.81 17.51
C ALA A 142 -23.08 14.85 16.32
N SER A 143 -24.27 14.61 15.78
CA SER A 143 -24.45 13.73 14.62
C SER A 143 -23.69 14.20 13.38
N SER A 144 -23.65 15.52 13.13
CA SER A 144 -22.96 16.10 11.97
C SER A 144 -21.44 15.98 12.08
N LEU A 145 -20.89 16.12 13.29
CA LEU A 145 -19.46 15.89 13.53
C LEU A 145 -19.10 14.40 13.44
N MET A 146 -19.91 13.53 14.06
CA MET A 146 -19.65 12.08 14.07
C MET A 146 -19.73 11.45 12.67
N GLU A 147 -20.46 12.06 11.74
CA GLU A 147 -20.43 11.65 10.33
C GLU A 147 -19.02 11.71 9.73
N HIS A 148 -18.17 12.60 10.23
CA HIS A 148 -16.83 12.81 9.69
C HIS A 148 -15.74 12.09 10.51
N VAL A 149 -16.09 11.38 11.58
CA VAL A 149 -15.18 10.52 12.34
C VAL A 149 -15.17 9.12 11.72
N ARG A 150 -13.98 8.57 11.46
CA ARG A 150 -13.83 7.33 10.67
C ARG A 150 -13.76 6.09 11.54
N PHE A 151 -14.86 5.78 12.21
CA PHE A 151 -14.96 4.67 13.17
C PHE A 151 -14.46 3.33 12.60
N GLN A 152 -14.72 3.04 11.32
CA GLN A 152 -14.28 1.80 10.63
C GLN A 152 -12.76 1.63 10.55
N THR A 153 -11.99 2.70 10.79
CA THR A 153 -10.53 2.68 10.76
C THR A 153 -9.90 2.50 12.16
N MET A 154 -10.72 2.52 13.22
CA MET A 154 -10.31 2.26 14.60
C MET A 154 -10.20 0.76 14.88
N LYS A 155 -9.54 0.38 15.98
CA LYS A 155 -9.60 -1.00 16.47
C LYS A 155 -10.98 -1.29 17.10
N PRO A 156 -11.54 -2.49 16.92
CA PRO A 156 -12.85 -2.84 17.48
C PRO A 156 -12.94 -2.66 19.00
N GLU A 157 -11.87 -3.01 19.72
CA GLU A 157 -11.80 -2.90 21.18
C GLU A 157 -11.85 -1.44 21.62
N GLU A 158 -11.02 -0.59 21.01
CA GLU A 158 -10.97 0.85 21.31
C GLU A 158 -12.31 1.54 20.98
N PHE A 159 -12.93 1.20 19.86
CA PHE A 159 -14.25 1.73 19.49
C PHE A 159 -15.31 1.36 20.53
N ASN A 160 -15.35 0.11 20.96
CA ASN A 160 -16.35 -0.35 21.92
C ASN A 160 -16.16 0.28 23.31
N ASP A 161 -14.92 0.39 23.77
CA ASP A 161 -14.63 0.84 25.12
C ASP A 161 -14.69 2.37 25.26
N LEU A 162 -14.24 3.11 24.24
CA LEU A 162 -14.11 4.57 24.30
C LEU A 162 -15.26 5.30 23.62
N VAL A 163 -15.62 4.91 22.38
CA VAL A 163 -16.67 5.60 21.62
C VAL A 163 -18.05 5.28 22.19
N MET A 164 -18.36 3.99 22.35
CA MET A 164 -19.68 3.55 22.81
C MET A 164 -19.94 3.80 24.31
N SER A 165 -18.94 4.26 25.07
CA SER A 165 -19.14 4.74 26.44
C SER A 165 -20.00 6.01 26.50
N HIS A 166 -20.05 6.80 25.42
CA HIS A 166 -20.75 8.08 25.36
C HIS A 166 -22.25 7.90 25.12
N GLY A 167 -23.08 8.51 25.97
CA GLY A 167 -24.54 8.36 25.93
C GLY A 167 -25.18 8.75 24.60
N PHE A 168 -24.74 9.85 23.97
CA PHE A 168 -25.30 10.33 22.70
C PHE A 168 -25.07 9.35 21.53
N MET A 169 -24.02 8.51 21.59
CA MET A 169 -23.79 7.45 20.60
C MET A 169 -24.86 6.35 20.65
N LYS A 170 -25.60 6.27 21.76
CA LYS A 170 -26.66 5.27 22.01
C LYS A 170 -28.07 5.86 21.92
N THR A 171 -28.22 7.18 21.89
CA THR A 171 -29.54 7.84 21.89
C THR A 171 -29.84 8.58 20.59
N ASP A 172 -28.84 9.18 19.94
CA ASP A 172 -29.05 9.89 18.67
C ASP A 172 -29.19 8.90 17.49
N PRO A 173 -30.27 8.97 16.68
CA PRO A 173 -30.51 8.02 15.59
C PRO A 173 -29.38 7.96 14.54
N ASN A 174 -28.76 9.09 14.21
CA ASN A 174 -27.69 9.13 13.22
C ASN A 174 -26.39 8.56 13.80
N CYS A 175 -26.06 8.89 15.05
CA CYS A 175 -24.90 8.31 15.72
C CYS A 175 -25.04 6.78 15.89
N ILE A 176 -26.24 6.29 16.23
CA ILE A 176 -26.52 4.84 16.27
C ILE A 176 -26.29 4.20 14.91
N ARG A 177 -26.74 4.86 13.82
CA ARG A 177 -26.50 4.38 12.45
C ARG A 177 -25.01 4.29 12.13
N TYR A 178 -24.22 5.29 12.54
CA TYR A 178 -22.76 5.29 12.34
C TYR A 178 -22.06 4.19 13.14
N ALA A 179 -22.48 3.97 14.38
CA ALA A 179 -21.97 2.87 15.20
C ALA A 179 -22.33 1.50 14.61
N PHE A 180 -23.56 1.32 14.15
CA PHE A 180 -23.99 0.09 13.49
C PHE A 180 -23.19 -0.21 12.21
N GLU A 181 -22.88 0.82 11.44
CA GLU A 181 -22.03 0.68 10.25
C GLU A 181 -20.61 0.23 10.63
N ALA A 182 -20.03 0.80 11.69
CA ALA A 182 -18.74 0.37 12.23
C ALA A 182 -18.78 -1.09 12.70
N TYR A 183 -19.78 -1.49 13.49
CA TYR A 183 -19.93 -2.88 13.92
C TYR A 183 -20.11 -3.86 12.75
N SER A 184 -20.89 -3.46 11.75
CA SER A 184 -21.07 -4.27 10.52
C SER A 184 -19.75 -4.44 9.77
N TYR A 185 -18.94 -3.37 9.72
CA TYR A 185 -17.62 -3.36 9.09
C TYR A 185 -16.63 -4.30 9.82
N PHE A 186 -16.62 -4.29 11.15
CA PHE A 186 -15.76 -5.18 11.95
C PHE A 186 -16.21 -6.64 11.86
N SER A 187 -17.52 -6.88 11.82
CA SER A 187 -18.11 -8.22 11.87
C SER A 187 -18.08 -8.94 10.52
N LEU A 188 -17.87 -8.23 9.42
CA LEU A 188 -17.84 -8.78 8.06
C LEU A 188 -16.52 -8.45 7.35
N PRO A 189 -15.38 -9.06 7.75
CA PRO A 189 -14.08 -8.83 7.10
C PRO A 189 -14.11 -9.01 5.58
N ASN A 190 -14.89 -9.98 5.10
CA ASN A 190 -15.08 -10.28 3.68
C ASN A 190 -16.04 -9.31 2.96
N ARG A 191 -16.51 -8.24 3.61
CA ARG A 191 -17.33 -7.18 2.98
C ARG A 191 -16.82 -5.77 3.26
N GLN A 192 -15.66 -5.65 3.91
CA GLN A 192 -15.06 -4.36 4.20
C GLN A 192 -14.78 -3.52 2.96
N TYR A 193 -14.47 -4.13 1.82
CA TYR A 193 -14.31 -3.38 0.56
C TYR A 193 -15.64 -2.92 -0.04
N CYS A 194 -16.81 -3.50 0.28
CA CYS A 194 -18.11 -2.96 -0.13
C CYS A 194 -18.40 -1.63 0.59
N SER A 195 -17.80 -1.42 1.76
CA SER A 195 -17.91 -0.18 2.51
C SER A 195 -16.96 0.86 1.91
N THR A 196 -17.23 1.38 0.71
CA THR A 196 -16.41 2.38 0.02
C THR A 196 -16.78 3.83 0.35
N SER A 197 -17.29 4.09 1.56
CA SER A 197 -17.65 5.45 1.98
C SER A 197 -16.41 6.26 2.38
N SER A 198 -16.54 7.59 2.47
CA SER A 198 -15.49 8.45 3.04
C SER A 198 -15.09 8.06 4.46
N ARG A 199 -15.96 7.35 5.19
CA ARG A 199 -15.78 6.94 6.59
C ARG A 199 -14.94 5.69 6.78
N SER A 200 -14.79 4.85 5.75
CA SER A 200 -13.92 3.66 5.80
C SER A 200 -12.50 3.91 5.30
N LYS A 201 -12.28 5.06 4.64
CA LYS A 201 -10.98 5.43 4.07
C LYS A 201 -10.04 5.91 5.17
N ILE A 202 -8.81 5.39 5.22
CA ILE A 202 -7.81 5.86 6.20
C ILE A 202 -7.34 7.28 5.84
N ARG A 203 -7.27 8.18 6.85
CA ARG A 203 -6.70 9.53 6.73
C ARG A 203 -5.17 9.48 6.83
N ASN A 204 -4.53 8.96 5.80
CA ASN A 204 -3.08 9.02 5.71
C ASN A 204 -2.63 8.98 4.25
N GLU A 205 -1.37 9.30 4.02
CA GLU A 205 -0.76 9.09 2.71
C GLU A 205 -0.40 7.62 2.52
N ALA A 206 -0.31 7.20 1.26
CA ALA A 206 0.20 5.90 0.94
C ALA A 206 1.71 5.86 1.19
N SER A 207 2.19 4.77 1.78
CA SER A 207 3.60 4.48 2.00
C SER A 207 4.03 3.30 1.14
N LEU A 208 5.29 3.30 0.75
CA LEU A 208 5.89 2.17 0.06
C LEU A 208 6.13 1.04 1.07
N VAL A 209 5.73 -0.17 0.70
CA VAL A 209 5.83 -1.38 1.52
C VAL A 209 6.60 -2.42 0.74
N CYS A 210 7.56 -3.06 1.41
CA CYS A 210 8.36 -4.15 0.90
C CYS A 210 7.93 -5.42 1.60
N VAL A 211 7.42 -6.38 0.85
CA VAL A 211 6.90 -7.65 1.37
C VAL A 211 7.75 -8.81 0.87
N ASN A 212 8.30 -9.57 1.82
CA ASN A 212 8.89 -10.88 1.60
C ASN A 212 8.48 -11.77 2.78
N GLU A 213 9.40 -12.51 3.41
CA GLU A 213 9.17 -13.21 4.69
C GLU A 213 8.73 -12.28 5.83
N SER A 214 9.17 -11.03 5.77
CA SER A 214 8.76 -9.94 6.65
C SER A 214 8.26 -8.76 5.82
N MET A 215 7.51 -7.87 6.46
CA MET A 215 7.04 -6.62 5.89
C MET A 215 7.84 -5.46 6.46
N TYR A 216 8.27 -4.57 5.57
CA TYR A 216 8.92 -3.32 5.89
C TYR A 216 8.15 -2.17 5.28
N ILE A 217 8.11 -1.03 5.96
CA ILE A 217 7.47 0.19 5.48
C ILE A 217 8.48 1.31 5.38
N LEU A 218 8.38 2.12 4.34
CA LEU A 218 9.20 3.30 4.21
C LEU A 218 8.65 4.44 5.07
N ASN A 219 9.40 4.84 6.09
CA ASN A 219 9.16 6.07 6.82
C ASN A 219 9.64 7.25 5.95
N LYS A 220 8.68 8.11 5.55
CA LYS A 220 8.94 9.26 4.67
C LYS A 220 9.64 10.43 5.35
N HIS A 221 9.67 10.47 6.69
CA HIS A 221 10.31 11.57 7.41
C HIS A 221 11.82 11.45 7.37
N ASP A 222 12.32 10.24 7.64
CA ASP A 222 13.75 9.96 7.74
C ASP A 222 14.29 9.23 6.50
N ASP A 223 13.42 8.86 5.56
CA ASP A 223 13.77 8.13 4.34
C ASP A 223 14.41 6.74 4.65
N VAL A 224 13.96 6.14 5.77
CA VAL A 224 14.42 4.85 6.30
C VAL A 224 13.30 3.82 6.26
N TRP A 225 13.65 2.57 6.02
CA TRP A 225 12.69 1.47 6.14
C TRP A 225 12.62 0.95 7.57
N GLU A 226 11.40 0.80 8.06
CA GLU A 226 11.10 0.27 9.39
C GLU A 226 10.49 -1.12 9.27
N TYR A 227 10.87 -2.01 10.18
CA TYR A 227 10.26 -3.33 10.29
C TYR A 227 8.82 -3.20 10.81
N MET A 228 7.90 -3.93 10.19
CA MET A 228 6.49 -3.90 10.56
C MET A 228 6.07 -5.19 11.26
N CYS A 229 6.14 -6.31 10.55
CA CYS A 229 5.73 -7.60 11.07
C CYS A 229 6.29 -8.75 10.23
N ASN A 230 6.25 -9.95 10.79
CA ASN A 230 6.48 -11.18 10.05
C ASN A 230 5.26 -11.52 9.20
N SER A 231 5.52 -11.99 7.98
CA SER A 231 4.48 -12.37 7.04
C SER A 231 4.42 -13.89 6.90
N LEU A 232 3.66 -14.52 7.78
CA LEU A 232 3.44 -15.97 7.74
C LEU A 232 2.78 -16.43 6.42
N ALA A 233 2.01 -15.54 5.77
CA ALA A 233 1.32 -15.79 4.51
C ALA A 233 2.26 -15.90 3.29
N THR A 234 3.45 -15.31 3.39
CA THR A 234 4.42 -15.23 2.28
C THR A 234 5.72 -15.96 2.62
N TRP A 235 5.85 -16.42 3.88
CA TRP A 235 6.98 -17.18 4.38
C TRP A 235 7.34 -18.32 3.44
N ARG A 236 8.59 -18.30 2.93
CA ARG A 236 9.15 -19.35 2.07
C ARG A 236 8.28 -19.73 0.88
N THR A 237 7.66 -18.73 0.25
CA THR A 237 6.85 -18.92 -0.95
C THR A 237 7.46 -18.15 -2.13
N LEU A 238 8.01 -18.88 -3.09
CA LEU A 238 8.64 -18.33 -4.28
C LEU A 238 7.60 -18.00 -5.36
N SER A 239 7.87 -16.99 -6.18
CA SER A 239 6.98 -16.57 -7.29
C SER A 239 5.52 -16.29 -6.88
N GLN A 240 5.25 -16.02 -5.61
CA GLN A 240 3.94 -15.55 -5.16
C GLN A 240 3.61 -14.21 -5.83
N LYS A 241 2.34 -14.01 -6.17
CA LYS A 241 1.90 -12.80 -6.86
C LYS A 241 1.06 -11.94 -5.94
N PHE A 242 1.25 -10.63 -6.08
CA PHE A 242 0.71 -9.63 -5.18
C PHE A 242 -0.10 -8.60 -5.95
N ALA A 243 -1.19 -8.15 -5.35
CA ALA A 243 -2.01 -7.06 -5.87
C ALA A 243 -2.59 -6.27 -4.70
N VAL A 244 -2.73 -4.95 -4.88
CA VAL A 244 -3.42 -4.10 -3.91
C VAL A 244 -4.78 -3.73 -4.47
N VAL A 245 -5.84 -4.02 -3.71
CA VAL A 245 -7.21 -3.67 -4.05
C VAL A 245 -7.89 -3.10 -2.82
N ASN A 246 -8.50 -1.92 -2.96
CA ASN A 246 -9.21 -1.23 -1.87
C ASN A 246 -8.37 -1.11 -0.57
N ASN A 247 -7.08 -0.83 -0.74
CA ASN A 247 -6.09 -0.73 0.35
C ASN A 247 -5.87 -2.03 1.15
N PHE A 248 -6.22 -3.19 0.59
CA PHE A 248 -5.80 -4.49 1.08
C PHE A 248 -4.72 -5.05 0.16
N LEU A 249 -3.74 -5.73 0.73
CA LEU A 249 -2.73 -6.45 -0.05
C LEU A 249 -3.13 -7.92 -0.14
N TYR A 250 -3.15 -8.45 -1.36
CA TYR A 250 -3.44 -9.84 -1.64
C TYR A 250 -2.17 -10.55 -2.06
N ALA A 251 -1.99 -11.79 -1.61
CA ALA A 251 -0.86 -12.65 -1.95
C ALA A 251 -1.37 -14.03 -2.37
N CYS A 252 -1.15 -14.42 -3.62
CA CYS A 252 -1.77 -15.59 -4.22
C CYS A 252 -0.74 -16.50 -4.91
N GLY A 253 -0.97 -17.81 -4.83
CA GLY A 253 -0.23 -18.84 -5.56
C GLY A 253 1.26 -18.89 -5.25
N GLY A 254 2.06 -19.31 -6.23
CA GLY A 254 3.51 -19.46 -6.12
C GLY A 254 3.93 -20.90 -5.83
N TYR A 255 5.16 -21.06 -5.33
CA TYR A 255 5.75 -22.34 -4.97
C TYR A 255 6.12 -22.33 -3.49
N SER A 256 5.47 -23.19 -2.71
CA SER A 256 5.78 -23.36 -1.30
C SER A 256 7.04 -24.20 -1.17
N GLU A 257 8.10 -23.66 -0.56
CA GLU A 257 9.31 -24.44 -0.30
C GLU A 257 9.08 -25.50 0.79
N ASN A 258 8.21 -25.23 1.75
CA ASN A 258 7.88 -26.16 2.83
C ASN A 258 7.25 -27.44 2.27
N ASN A 259 6.27 -27.29 1.39
CA ASN A 259 5.60 -28.42 0.75
C ASN A 259 6.36 -28.92 -0.50
N ARG A 260 7.31 -28.11 -0.99
CA ARG A 260 8.03 -28.27 -2.25
C ARG A 260 7.08 -28.46 -3.42
N GLU A 261 6.05 -27.64 -3.53
CA GLU A 261 5.07 -27.75 -4.62
C GLU A 261 4.46 -26.39 -4.99
N THR A 262 3.84 -26.34 -6.16
CA THR A 262 3.02 -25.19 -6.56
C THR A 262 1.78 -25.12 -5.67
N THR A 263 1.41 -23.94 -5.18
CA THR A 263 0.26 -23.72 -4.30
C THR A 263 -0.83 -22.91 -5.00
N ASN A 264 -2.06 -23.07 -4.53
CA ASN A 264 -3.22 -22.24 -4.86
C ASN A 264 -3.66 -21.38 -3.66
N ALA A 265 -2.91 -21.41 -2.56
CA ALA A 265 -3.20 -20.63 -1.35
C ALA A 265 -3.27 -19.13 -1.67
N CYS A 266 -4.20 -18.46 -1.01
CA CYS A 266 -4.43 -17.03 -1.17
C CYS A 266 -4.61 -16.39 0.20
N TYR A 267 -4.02 -15.22 0.38
CA TYR A 267 -4.05 -14.48 1.62
C TYR A 267 -4.36 -13.01 1.36
N ARG A 268 -4.93 -12.35 2.36
CA ARG A 268 -5.21 -10.92 2.37
C ARG A 268 -4.64 -10.29 3.63
N PHE A 269 -3.91 -9.21 3.48
CA PHE A 269 -3.40 -8.37 4.57
C PHE A 269 -4.26 -7.12 4.72
N ASP A 270 -4.63 -6.83 5.97
CA ASP A 270 -5.33 -5.61 6.35
C ASP A 270 -4.38 -4.62 7.05
N PRO A 271 -4.08 -3.45 6.46
CA PRO A 271 -3.17 -2.47 7.06
C PRO A 271 -3.73 -1.77 8.30
N ARG A 272 -5.01 -1.95 8.65
CA ARG A 272 -5.59 -1.40 9.89
C ARG A 272 -5.29 -2.25 11.10
N THR A 273 -5.29 -3.58 10.92
CA THR A 273 -5.03 -4.54 11.98
C THR A 273 -3.60 -5.07 11.95
N GLY A 274 -2.92 -4.96 10.80
CA GLY A 274 -1.60 -5.55 10.56
C GLY A 274 -1.63 -7.07 10.44
N LEU A 275 -2.80 -7.65 10.17
CA LEU A 275 -2.99 -9.09 10.16
C LEU A 275 -3.20 -9.62 8.74
N TRP A 276 -2.63 -10.79 8.50
CA TRP A 276 -2.95 -11.63 7.35
C TRP A 276 -4.12 -12.56 7.66
N SER A 277 -4.99 -12.79 6.69
CA SER A 277 -6.09 -13.75 6.76
C SER A 277 -6.09 -14.62 5.49
N GLU A 278 -6.38 -15.92 5.65
CA GLU A 278 -6.62 -16.79 4.50
C GLU A 278 -7.95 -16.42 3.85
N ILE A 279 -7.97 -16.43 2.52
CA ILE A 279 -9.16 -16.21 1.69
C ILE A 279 -9.35 -17.43 0.78
N ALA A 280 -10.43 -17.47 0.00
CA ALA A 280 -10.64 -18.56 -0.94
C ALA A 280 -9.42 -18.76 -1.86
N ARG A 281 -9.07 -20.03 -2.04
CA ARG A 281 -7.92 -20.48 -2.81
C ARG A 281 -8.23 -20.38 -4.31
N LEU A 282 -7.19 -20.18 -5.13
CA LEU A 282 -7.31 -20.28 -6.59
C LEU A 282 -7.90 -21.64 -6.98
N CYS A 283 -8.68 -21.68 -8.06
CA CYS A 283 -9.25 -22.91 -8.61
C CYS A 283 -8.14 -23.90 -9.00
N GLU A 284 -7.02 -23.38 -9.51
CA GLU A 284 -5.84 -24.17 -9.86
C GLU A 284 -4.58 -23.72 -9.11
N LYS A 285 -3.62 -24.64 -8.95
CA LYS A 285 -2.27 -24.33 -8.49
C LYS A 285 -1.55 -23.55 -9.59
N ARG A 286 -0.95 -22.40 -9.27
CA ARG A 286 -0.28 -21.54 -10.25
C ARG A 286 0.99 -20.92 -9.70
N GLN A 287 2.06 -20.94 -10.49
CA GLN A 287 3.24 -20.08 -10.31
C GLN A 287 3.60 -19.42 -11.65
N PHE A 288 4.49 -18.42 -11.61
CA PHE A 288 4.87 -17.63 -12.79
C PHE A 288 3.69 -16.99 -13.55
N PHE A 289 2.56 -16.76 -12.88
CA PHE A 289 1.38 -16.10 -13.44
C PHE A 289 1.43 -14.58 -13.21
N SER A 290 0.40 -13.85 -13.63
CA SER A 290 0.18 -12.44 -13.24
C SER A 290 -1.05 -12.32 -12.35
N LEU A 291 -0.97 -11.49 -11.31
CA LEU A 291 -2.12 -11.13 -10.48
C LEU A 291 -2.38 -9.64 -10.68
N ALA A 292 -3.53 -9.30 -11.26
CA ALA A 292 -3.95 -7.93 -11.50
C ALA A 292 -5.18 -7.60 -10.63
N GLY A 293 -5.22 -6.38 -10.09
CA GLY A 293 -6.35 -5.90 -9.29
C GLY A 293 -7.08 -4.75 -9.95
N SER A 294 -8.39 -4.69 -9.71
CA SER A 294 -9.25 -3.51 -9.92
C SER A 294 -9.97 -3.18 -8.61
N ASN A 295 -10.78 -2.13 -8.59
CA ASN A 295 -11.58 -1.81 -7.39
C ASN A 295 -12.63 -2.91 -7.05
N GLU A 296 -12.97 -3.80 -7.99
CA GLU A 296 -14.07 -4.76 -7.82
C GLU A 296 -13.62 -6.22 -7.79
N CYS A 297 -12.48 -6.55 -8.42
CA CYS A 297 -12.02 -7.92 -8.54
C CYS A 297 -10.49 -8.06 -8.60
N LEU A 298 -10.01 -9.28 -8.36
CA LEU A 298 -8.67 -9.72 -8.72
C LEU A 298 -8.75 -10.66 -9.92
N VAL A 299 -7.75 -10.63 -10.78
CA VAL A 299 -7.65 -11.50 -11.95
C VAL A 299 -6.29 -12.18 -11.92
N ALA A 300 -6.29 -13.51 -11.90
CA ALA A 300 -5.10 -14.32 -12.05
C ALA A 300 -5.01 -14.81 -13.50
N VAL A 301 -3.92 -14.45 -14.19
CA VAL A 301 -3.73 -14.70 -15.62
C VAL A 301 -2.49 -15.55 -15.88
N GLY A 302 -2.68 -16.62 -16.65
CA GLY A 302 -1.65 -17.53 -17.10
C GLY A 302 -1.06 -18.35 -15.96
N GLY A 303 0.24 -18.60 -16.09
CA GLY A 303 1.00 -19.41 -15.17
C GLY A 303 1.17 -20.85 -15.61
N VAL A 304 1.94 -21.55 -14.80
CA VAL A 304 2.25 -22.96 -14.92
C VAL A 304 2.19 -23.59 -13.53
N TYR A 305 2.12 -24.91 -13.47
CA TYR A 305 2.29 -25.67 -12.23
C TYR A 305 3.36 -26.74 -12.41
N GLY A 306 3.95 -27.13 -11.28
CA GLY A 306 5.00 -28.15 -11.21
C GLY A 306 4.64 -29.21 -10.19
N ASP A 307 5.09 -30.43 -10.48
CA ASP A 307 4.99 -31.55 -9.54
C ASP A 307 5.84 -31.31 -8.29
N LYS A 308 5.58 -32.11 -7.25
CA LYS A 308 6.29 -32.01 -5.99
C LYS A 308 7.81 -32.18 -6.18
N GLY A 309 8.58 -31.23 -5.65
CA GLY A 309 10.03 -31.16 -5.75
C GLY A 309 10.53 -30.40 -6.98
N ASN A 310 9.67 -30.11 -7.96
CA ASN A 310 10.04 -29.41 -9.18
C ASN A 310 9.62 -27.93 -9.12
N PHE A 311 10.59 -27.06 -8.82
CA PHE A 311 10.37 -25.62 -8.88
C PHE A 311 10.17 -25.12 -10.32
N TYR A 312 10.76 -25.76 -11.33
CA TYR A 312 10.79 -25.30 -12.72
C TYR A 312 9.52 -25.68 -13.50
N ALA A 313 8.33 -25.46 -12.91
CA ALA A 313 7.01 -25.86 -13.43
C ALA A 313 6.95 -26.03 -14.95
N THR A 314 6.64 -27.25 -15.36
CA THR A 314 6.63 -27.70 -16.76
C THR A 314 5.22 -27.82 -17.33
N HIS A 315 4.18 -27.77 -16.49
CA HIS A 315 2.81 -28.01 -16.92
C HIS A 315 2.03 -26.70 -17.04
N PRO A 316 1.39 -26.43 -18.19
CA PRO A 316 0.49 -25.29 -18.31
C PRO A 316 -0.73 -25.48 -17.39
N CYS A 317 -1.24 -24.39 -16.83
CA CYS A 317 -2.52 -24.40 -16.14
C CYS A 317 -3.65 -24.77 -17.12
N SER A 318 -4.72 -25.39 -16.63
CA SER A 318 -5.85 -25.83 -17.47
C SER A 318 -6.71 -24.67 -17.97
N THR A 319 -6.68 -23.55 -17.25
CA THR A 319 -7.44 -22.33 -17.57
C THR A 319 -6.53 -21.11 -17.56
N ALA A 320 -6.69 -20.22 -18.54
CA ALA A 320 -5.81 -19.06 -18.66
C ALA A 320 -6.19 -17.93 -17.69
N ILE A 321 -7.46 -17.83 -17.26
CA ILE A 321 -7.95 -16.73 -16.40
C ILE A 321 -8.84 -17.26 -15.27
N GLU A 322 -8.55 -16.81 -14.07
CA GLU A 322 -9.45 -16.87 -12.91
C GLU A 322 -9.76 -15.46 -12.40
N VAL A 323 -11.02 -15.24 -12.00
CA VAL A 323 -11.50 -13.97 -11.45
C VAL A 323 -11.96 -14.21 -10.02
N TYR A 324 -11.41 -13.45 -9.08
CA TYR A 324 -11.83 -13.44 -7.69
C TYR A 324 -12.95 -12.43 -7.48
N ASN A 325 -14.10 -12.95 -7.06
CA ASN A 325 -15.18 -12.13 -6.56
C ASN A 325 -14.95 -11.84 -5.08
N ILE A 326 -14.60 -10.59 -4.78
CA ILE A 326 -14.27 -10.16 -3.41
C ILE A 326 -15.52 -10.21 -2.50
N GLU A 327 -16.73 -10.02 -3.07
CA GLU A 327 -18.05 -10.15 -2.42
C GLU A 327 -18.36 -11.49 -1.82
N LYS A 328 -18.06 -12.52 -2.57
CA LYS A 328 -18.40 -13.88 -2.23
C LYS A 328 -17.23 -14.63 -1.60
N ASP A 329 -16.05 -14.01 -1.58
CA ASP A 329 -14.78 -14.67 -1.28
C ASP A 329 -14.66 -15.95 -2.10
N GLN A 330 -14.73 -15.82 -3.42
CA GLN A 330 -14.77 -16.96 -4.34
C GLN A 330 -14.01 -16.67 -5.62
N TRP A 331 -13.17 -17.62 -6.03
CA TRP A 331 -12.60 -17.65 -7.36
C TRP A 331 -13.55 -18.34 -8.34
N ARG A 332 -13.63 -17.81 -9.55
CA ARG A 332 -14.29 -18.46 -10.68
C ARG A 332 -13.34 -18.50 -11.87
N THR A 333 -13.35 -19.60 -12.60
CA THR A 333 -12.71 -19.67 -13.91
C THR A 333 -13.51 -18.86 -14.93
N LEU A 334 -12.82 -18.05 -15.72
CA LEU A 334 -13.40 -17.42 -16.91
C LEU A 334 -13.08 -18.28 -18.12
N ALA A 335 -14.10 -18.83 -18.78
CA ALA A 335 -13.93 -19.63 -19.98
C ALA A 335 -13.45 -18.73 -21.13
N CYS A 336 -12.15 -18.74 -21.40
CA CYS A 336 -11.51 -18.00 -22.50
C CYS A 336 -10.85 -19.02 -23.42
N THR A 337 -11.43 -19.29 -24.59
CA THR A 337 -10.89 -20.31 -25.51
C THR A 337 -9.69 -19.82 -26.31
N ASP A 338 -9.61 -18.51 -26.55
CA ASP A 338 -8.66 -17.94 -27.52
C ASP A 338 -7.42 -17.30 -26.87
N LEU A 339 -7.37 -17.25 -25.53
CA LEU A 339 -6.21 -16.74 -24.81
C LEU A 339 -5.19 -17.88 -24.58
N PRO A 340 -3.96 -17.77 -25.08
CA PRO A 340 -2.93 -18.77 -24.81
C PRO A 340 -2.55 -18.77 -23.32
N ILE A 341 -2.14 -19.93 -22.82
CA ILE A 341 -1.57 -20.04 -21.48
C ILE A 341 -0.12 -19.57 -21.52
N LEU A 342 0.15 -18.43 -20.88
CA LEU A 342 1.45 -17.78 -20.87
C LEU A 342 2.12 -17.92 -19.51
N LYS A 343 3.43 -18.19 -19.49
CA LYS A 343 4.27 -18.02 -18.28
C LYS A 343 4.90 -16.62 -18.27
N TRP A 344 4.98 -16.02 -17.10
CA TRP A 344 5.42 -14.64 -16.86
C TRP A 344 4.73 -13.58 -17.74
N PRO A 345 3.39 -13.61 -17.95
CA PRO A 345 2.72 -12.49 -18.60
C PRO A 345 2.75 -11.27 -17.67
N GLY A 346 2.69 -10.08 -18.25
CA GLY A 346 2.23 -8.89 -17.54
C GLY A 346 0.71 -8.79 -17.67
N ALA A 347 0.04 -8.29 -16.63
CA ALA A 347 -1.39 -8.01 -16.73
C ALA A 347 -1.82 -6.82 -15.88
N CYS A 348 -2.85 -6.11 -16.32
CA CYS A 348 -3.57 -5.12 -15.54
C CYS A 348 -5.07 -5.22 -15.81
N VAL A 349 -5.90 -4.71 -14.91
CA VAL A 349 -7.34 -4.56 -15.14
C VAL A 349 -7.64 -3.08 -15.36
N ALA A 350 -8.30 -2.78 -16.47
CA ALA A 350 -8.76 -1.46 -16.84
C ALA A 350 -10.27 -1.52 -17.06
N GLU A 351 -11.03 -0.90 -16.14
CA GLU A 351 -12.49 -0.99 -16.12
C GLU A 351 -12.95 -2.46 -16.09
N ASN A 352 -13.67 -2.92 -17.12
CA ASN A 352 -14.17 -4.30 -17.20
C ASN A 352 -13.27 -5.24 -18.03
N PHE A 353 -12.07 -4.78 -18.42
CA PHE A 353 -11.17 -5.51 -19.29
C PHE A 353 -9.87 -5.87 -18.58
N ALA A 354 -9.42 -7.11 -18.72
CA ALA A 354 -8.06 -7.51 -18.39
C ALA A 354 -7.17 -7.41 -19.63
N PHE A 355 -6.07 -6.68 -19.52
CA PHE A 355 -5.04 -6.62 -20.55
C PHE A 355 -3.92 -7.59 -20.18
N VAL A 356 -3.54 -8.45 -21.12
CA VAL A 356 -2.50 -9.48 -20.97
C VAL A 356 -1.42 -9.21 -22.02
N ILE A 357 -0.22 -8.89 -21.55
CA ILE A 357 0.85 -8.36 -22.40
C ILE A 357 2.14 -9.15 -22.16
N GLY A 358 2.76 -9.58 -23.26
CA GLY A 358 4.03 -10.29 -23.24
C GLY A 358 3.94 -11.66 -22.58
N GLY A 359 5.05 -12.13 -22.02
CA GLY A 359 5.16 -13.48 -21.46
C GLY A 359 5.64 -14.50 -22.49
N LYS A 360 5.81 -15.75 -22.05
CA LYS A 360 6.29 -16.87 -22.86
C LYS A 360 5.21 -17.93 -23.04
N HIS A 361 5.09 -18.41 -24.27
CA HIS A 361 4.26 -19.54 -24.63
C HIS A 361 4.65 -20.81 -23.86
N THR A 362 3.65 -21.59 -23.45
CA THR A 362 3.82 -22.82 -22.67
C THR A 362 3.61 -24.10 -23.50
N ASP A 363 3.16 -23.95 -24.75
CA ASP A 363 2.99 -25.01 -25.73
C ASP A 363 4.33 -25.36 -26.42
N GLY A 364 5.07 -26.30 -25.83
CA GLY A 364 6.23 -26.95 -26.47
C GLY A 364 7.62 -26.40 -26.10
N LEU A 365 8.66 -27.00 -26.70
CA LEU A 365 10.08 -26.84 -26.34
C LEU A 365 10.69 -25.45 -26.61
N ASN A 366 9.98 -24.57 -27.34
CA ASN A 366 10.58 -23.32 -27.85
C ASN A 366 10.24 -22.04 -27.08
N HIS A 367 9.44 -22.09 -25.99
CA HIS A 367 9.20 -20.99 -25.03
C HIS A 367 9.22 -19.55 -25.62
N ARG A 368 8.61 -19.36 -26.79
CA ARG A 368 8.68 -18.10 -27.56
C ARG A 368 7.93 -17.00 -26.81
N LEU A 369 8.41 -15.76 -26.92
CA LEU A 369 7.65 -14.61 -26.40
C LEU A 369 6.33 -14.43 -27.14
N SER A 370 5.30 -13.98 -26.42
CA SER A 370 4.03 -13.58 -27.02
C SER A 370 4.21 -12.24 -27.75
N GLU A 371 4.06 -12.27 -29.07
CA GLU A 371 4.08 -11.05 -29.90
C GLU A 371 2.74 -10.31 -29.84
N ASN A 372 1.65 -11.01 -29.52
CA ASN A 372 0.33 -10.41 -29.38
C ASN A 372 0.12 -9.88 -27.96
N SER A 373 -0.70 -8.84 -27.87
CA SER A 373 -1.37 -8.43 -26.64
C SER A 373 -2.84 -8.78 -26.71
N TYR A 374 -3.42 -9.11 -25.56
CA TYR A 374 -4.80 -9.58 -25.48
C TYR A 374 -5.57 -8.69 -24.52
N MET A 375 -6.78 -8.34 -24.93
CA MET A 375 -7.79 -7.69 -24.11
C MET A 375 -8.90 -8.71 -23.88
N VAL A 376 -9.21 -8.98 -22.61
CA VAL A 376 -10.23 -9.96 -22.21
C VAL A 376 -11.35 -9.23 -21.51
N ASP A 377 -12.56 -9.37 -22.02
CA ASP A 377 -13.77 -8.93 -21.35
C ASP A 377 -14.06 -9.85 -20.15
N LEU A 378 -14.09 -9.27 -18.94
CA LEU A 378 -14.25 -10.03 -17.69
C LEU A 378 -15.67 -10.54 -17.44
N GLU A 379 -16.66 -9.99 -18.14
CA GLU A 379 -18.05 -10.46 -18.11
C GLU A 379 -18.25 -11.63 -19.07
N SER A 380 -17.88 -11.44 -20.34
CA SER A 380 -18.17 -12.42 -21.40
C SER A 380 -17.08 -13.48 -21.58
N GLY A 381 -15.85 -13.22 -21.14
CA GLY A 381 -14.68 -14.05 -21.45
C GLY A 381 -14.17 -13.89 -22.89
N HIS A 382 -14.75 -12.97 -23.67
CA HIS A 382 -14.33 -12.73 -25.04
C HIS A 382 -12.93 -12.13 -25.09
N VAL A 383 -12.08 -12.68 -25.96
CA VAL A 383 -10.69 -12.29 -26.14
C VAL A 383 -10.56 -11.52 -27.44
N THR A 384 -10.01 -10.31 -27.39
CA THR A 384 -9.66 -9.51 -28.55
C THR A 384 -8.16 -9.26 -28.58
N ILE A 385 -7.53 -9.37 -29.75
CA ILE A 385 -6.13 -9.01 -29.91
C ILE A 385 -6.02 -7.47 -29.96
N SER A 386 -5.22 -6.90 -29.07
CA SER A 386 -4.89 -5.47 -29.05
C SER A 386 -3.54 -5.20 -29.70
N ALA A 387 -3.21 -3.92 -29.94
CA ALA A 387 -1.91 -3.57 -30.47
C ALA A 387 -0.77 -4.10 -29.59
N ALA A 388 0.25 -4.65 -30.23
CA ALA A 388 1.44 -5.15 -29.56
C ALA A 388 2.35 -3.99 -29.12
N PRO A 389 3.03 -4.12 -27.97
CA PRO A 389 4.12 -3.23 -27.58
C PRO A 389 5.21 -3.18 -28.66
N LEU A 390 5.93 -2.06 -28.69
CA LEU A 390 7.07 -1.84 -29.57
C LEU A 390 8.18 -2.87 -29.31
N THR A 391 8.34 -3.28 -28.04
CA THR A 391 9.30 -4.31 -27.63
C THR A 391 8.59 -5.49 -26.96
N VAL A 392 8.71 -6.65 -27.60
CA VAL A 392 8.23 -7.94 -27.10
C VAL A 392 9.09 -8.38 -25.91
N ARG A 393 8.45 -8.77 -24.81
CA ARG A 393 9.11 -9.02 -23.51
C ARG A 393 8.34 -10.03 -22.65
N PHE A 394 9.02 -10.68 -21.72
CA PHE A 394 8.40 -11.49 -20.66
C PHE A 394 8.66 -10.89 -19.28
N ASN A 395 7.83 -11.29 -18.31
CA ASN A 395 7.83 -10.76 -16.95
C ASN A 395 7.72 -9.22 -16.85
N PRO A 396 6.98 -8.50 -17.71
CA PRO A 396 6.82 -7.07 -17.53
C PRO A 396 5.84 -6.76 -16.40
N THR A 397 5.93 -5.55 -15.87
CA THR A 397 4.87 -4.99 -15.02
C THR A 397 3.97 -4.10 -15.88
N VAL A 398 2.66 -4.26 -15.75
CA VAL A 398 1.67 -3.43 -16.45
C VAL A 398 0.88 -2.66 -15.41
N PHE A 399 0.95 -1.33 -15.47
CA PHE A 399 0.15 -0.45 -14.61
C PHE A 399 -1.03 0.12 -15.38
N TYR A 400 -2.16 0.33 -14.70
CA TYR A 400 -3.29 1.10 -15.21
C TYR A 400 -3.51 2.32 -14.32
N GLN A 401 -3.31 3.51 -14.86
CA GLN A 401 -3.49 4.77 -14.13
C GLN A 401 -3.96 5.87 -15.10
N ASN A 402 -4.86 6.75 -14.65
CA ASN A 402 -5.35 7.89 -15.44
C ASN A 402 -5.83 7.51 -16.86
N LYS A 403 -6.52 6.37 -16.99
CA LYS A 403 -6.99 5.79 -18.26
C LYS A 403 -5.88 5.47 -19.26
N ARG A 404 -4.67 5.18 -18.77
CA ARG A 404 -3.50 4.82 -19.58
C ARG A 404 -2.88 3.55 -19.04
N LEU A 405 -2.39 2.70 -19.94
CA LEU A 405 -1.63 1.52 -19.59
C LEU A 405 -0.15 1.85 -19.72
N ILE A 406 0.64 1.45 -18.72
CA ILE A 406 2.09 1.69 -18.71
C ILE A 406 2.78 0.33 -18.60
N LEU A 407 3.58 -0.01 -19.60
CA LEU A 407 4.40 -1.21 -19.65
C LEU A 407 5.80 -0.88 -19.17
N PHE A 408 6.20 -1.52 -18.06
CA PHE A 408 7.45 -1.22 -17.37
C PHE A 408 8.28 -2.48 -17.16
N GLY A 409 9.58 -2.37 -17.46
CA GLY A 409 10.54 -3.45 -17.31
C GLY A 409 10.21 -4.67 -18.17
N GLY A 410 10.51 -5.86 -17.64
CA GLY A 410 10.48 -7.12 -18.39
C GLY A 410 11.79 -7.39 -19.13
N GLU A 411 11.89 -8.58 -19.70
CA GLU A 411 13.11 -9.10 -20.31
C GLU A 411 12.84 -9.61 -21.71
N ASP A 412 13.82 -9.49 -22.61
CA ASP A 412 13.79 -10.10 -23.93
C ASP A 412 14.17 -11.60 -23.89
N ASP A 413 14.21 -12.27 -25.04
CA ASP A 413 14.58 -13.69 -25.12
C ASP A 413 16.01 -14.02 -24.67
N LYS A 414 16.86 -13.00 -24.58
CA LYS A 414 18.24 -13.11 -24.09
C LYS A 414 18.37 -12.68 -22.62
N TYR A 415 17.26 -12.54 -21.90
CA TYR A 415 17.21 -12.13 -20.49
C TYR A 415 17.78 -10.73 -20.25
N ARG A 416 17.74 -9.86 -21.27
CA ARG A 416 18.15 -8.46 -21.15
C ARG A 416 16.94 -7.63 -20.79
N LEU A 417 17.09 -6.74 -19.80
CA LEU A 417 16.06 -5.77 -19.43
C LEU A 417 15.60 -4.99 -20.66
N ALA A 418 14.30 -4.96 -20.90
CA ALA A 418 13.67 -4.04 -21.85
C ALA A 418 13.76 -2.63 -21.28
N PRO A 419 14.59 -1.73 -21.87
CA PRO A 419 14.86 -0.43 -21.26
C PRO A 419 13.73 0.56 -21.54
N CYS A 420 12.92 0.37 -22.58
CA CYS A 420 11.82 1.26 -22.93
C CYS A 420 10.64 1.11 -21.95
N ILE A 421 10.18 2.25 -21.46
CA ILE A 421 8.90 2.42 -20.79
C ILE A 421 7.91 2.80 -21.89
N GLU A 422 6.88 1.97 -22.07
CA GLU A 422 5.89 2.19 -23.11
C GLU A 422 4.52 2.53 -22.50
N MET A 423 3.78 3.40 -23.16
CA MET A 423 2.45 3.82 -22.76
C MET A 423 1.48 3.49 -23.88
N TYR A 424 0.36 2.87 -23.53
CA TYR A 424 -0.70 2.52 -24.46
C TYR A 424 -1.89 3.47 -24.30
N ASP A 425 -2.28 4.02 -25.45
CA ASP A 425 -3.43 4.90 -25.58
C ASP A 425 -4.64 4.07 -26.01
N LEU A 426 -5.65 4.01 -25.13
CA LEU A 426 -6.88 3.23 -25.32
C LEU A 426 -7.75 3.74 -26.48
N ILE A 427 -7.63 5.01 -26.87
CA ILE A 427 -8.46 5.63 -27.92
C ILE A 427 -7.86 5.33 -29.29
N THR A 428 -6.55 5.49 -29.43
CA THR A 428 -5.84 5.28 -30.71
C THR A 428 -5.41 3.83 -30.92
N ASN A 429 -5.44 2.99 -29.89
CA ASN A 429 -4.96 1.61 -29.90
C ASN A 429 -3.49 1.53 -30.36
N GLN A 430 -2.63 2.35 -29.73
CA GLN A 430 -1.21 2.44 -30.07
C GLN A 430 -0.32 2.50 -28.82
N TRP A 431 0.85 1.88 -28.94
CA TRP A 431 1.94 1.99 -27.96
C TRP A 431 2.93 3.07 -28.36
N THR A 432 3.39 3.84 -27.38
CA THR A 432 4.40 4.89 -27.56
C THR A 432 5.47 4.77 -26.47
N GLU A 433 6.74 4.89 -26.83
CA GLU A 433 7.80 4.99 -25.84
C GLU A 433 7.77 6.37 -25.17
N ILE A 434 7.73 6.39 -23.83
CA ILE A 434 7.69 7.65 -23.06
C ILE A 434 9.05 7.99 -22.43
N ALA A 435 9.87 6.98 -22.16
CA ALA A 435 11.21 7.13 -21.60
C ALA A 435 12.01 5.82 -21.73
N THR A 436 13.33 5.93 -21.62
CA THR A 436 14.26 4.79 -21.61
C THR A 436 14.94 4.73 -20.25
N ILE A 437 14.82 3.59 -19.55
CA ILE A 437 15.49 3.32 -18.28
C ILE A 437 17.01 3.47 -18.50
N PRO A 438 17.73 4.24 -17.64
CA PRO A 438 19.17 4.37 -17.72
C PRO A 438 19.84 3.03 -17.38
N VAL A 439 20.05 2.19 -18.39
CA VAL A 439 20.68 0.88 -18.25
C VAL A 439 22.19 0.97 -18.44
N SER A 440 22.95 0.23 -17.63
CA SER A 440 24.40 0.06 -17.82
C SER A 440 24.66 -1.13 -18.78
N HIS A 441 25.92 -1.33 -19.18
CA HIS A 441 26.33 -2.51 -19.95
C HIS A 441 26.30 -3.84 -19.13
N SER A 442 25.81 -3.81 -17.88
CA SER A 442 25.71 -4.96 -16.98
C SER A 442 24.43 -5.78 -17.25
N TYR A 443 24.36 -7.01 -16.75
CA TYR A 443 23.13 -7.80 -16.79
C TYR A 443 22.15 -7.25 -15.74
N GLN A 444 21.15 -6.50 -16.18
CA GLN A 444 20.20 -5.84 -15.29
C GLN A 444 18.80 -6.44 -15.44
N CYS A 445 17.99 -6.36 -14.38
CA CYS A 445 16.54 -6.63 -14.43
C CYS A 445 15.79 -5.81 -13.38
N ILE A 446 14.47 -5.72 -13.54
CA ILE A 446 13.58 -5.15 -12.53
C ILE A 446 12.97 -6.31 -11.73
N SER A 447 13.30 -6.41 -10.44
CA SER A 447 12.73 -7.47 -9.58
C SER A 447 11.38 -7.09 -8.98
N SER A 448 11.20 -5.79 -8.73
CA SER A 448 10.00 -5.23 -8.14
C SER A 448 9.71 -3.86 -8.71
N SER A 449 8.43 -3.56 -8.91
CA SER A 449 7.99 -2.20 -9.20
C SER A 449 6.59 -1.97 -8.64
N SER A 450 6.32 -0.73 -8.25
CA SER A 450 5.04 -0.29 -7.70
C SER A 450 4.78 1.16 -8.08
N ILE A 451 3.51 1.50 -8.28
CA ILE A 451 3.09 2.86 -8.59
C ILE A 451 2.56 3.54 -7.33
N MET A 452 3.06 4.74 -7.05
CA MET A 452 2.64 5.56 -5.90
C MET A 452 2.52 7.02 -6.35
N GLY A 453 1.30 7.55 -6.41
CA GLY A 453 1.05 8.82 -7.10
C GLY A 453 1.47 8.71 -8.57
N ASP A 454 2.14 9.73 -9.11
CA ASP A 454 2.62 9.76 -10.50
C ASP A 454 4.05 9.19 -10.65
N LYS A 455 4.49 8.35 -9.69
CA LYS A 455 5.84 7.78 -9.67
C LYS A 455 5.81 6.25 -9.71
N ILE A 456 6.61 5.66 -10.59
CA ILE A 456 6.91 4.23 -10.58
C ILE A 456 8.17 4.02 -9.76
N HIS A 457 8.02 3.49 -8.55
CA HIS A 457 9.13 3.06 -7.72
C HIS A 457 9.56 1.66 -8.14
N TYR A 458 10.85 1.43 -8.32
CA TYR A 458 11.36 0.14 -8.77
C TYR A 458 12.69 -0.23 -8.12
N LEU A 459 12.91 -1.54 -8.08
CA LEU A 459 14.13 -2.17 -7.63
C LEU A 459 14.86 -2.77 -8.83
N LEU A 460 16.03 -2.20 -9.12
CA LEU A 460 16.94 -2.67 -10.16
C LEU A 460 17.94 -3.64 -9.53
N GLU A 461 18.05 -4.84 -10.10
CA GLU A 461 19.10 -5.79 -9.76
C GLU A 461 20.14 -5.76 -10.88
N GLU A 462 21.40 -5.51 -10.53
CA GLU A 462 22.52 -5.53 -11.47
C GLU A 462 23.45 -6.71 -11.15
N HIS A 463 23.84 -7.47 -12.17
CA HIS A 463 24.76 -8.59 -12.06
C HIS A 463 26.04 -8.33 -12.85
N ASP A 464 27.15 -8.91 -12.36
CA ASP A 464 28.45 -8.89 -13.04
C ASP A 464 28.51 -9.84 -14.26
N GLY A 465 27.44 -10.60 -14.51
CA GLY A 465 27.38 -11.59 -15.56
C GLY A 465 26.13 -12.46 -15.49
N PRO A 466 25.88 -13.26 -16.52
CA PRO A 466 24.72 -14.13 -16.58
C PRO A 466 24.79 -15.25 -15.53
N SER A 467 25.98 -15.77 -15.26
CA SER A 467 26.24 -16.81 -14.28
C SER A 467 26.66 -16.26 -12.90
N SER A 468 26.60 -14.94 -12.68
CA SER A 468 27.08 -14.36 -11.42
C SER A 468 26.07 -14.57 -10.28
N GLU A 469 26.56 -15.06 -9.15
CA GLU A 469 25.80 -15.12 -7.90
C GLU A 469 25.84 -13.77 -7.14
N SER A 470 26.76 -12.86 -7.50
CA SER A 470 26.79 -11.49 -6.99
C SER A 470 25.77 -10.62 -7.72
N TYR A 471 25.10 -9.75 -6.95
CA TYR A 471 24.23 -8.72 -7.49
C TYR A 471 24.27 -7.47 -6.61
N ILE A 472 23.96 -6.33 -7.21
CA ILE A 472 23.80 -5.05 -6.54
C ILE A 472 22.35 -4.61 -6.73
N LEU A 473 21.67 -4.30 -5.62
CA LEU A 473 20.32 -3.76 -5.65
C LEU A 473 20.36 -2.24 -5.60
N LYS A 474 19.63 -1.59 -6.51
CA LYS A 474 19.46 -0.15 -6.55
C LYS A 474 17.98 0.20 -6.60
N SER A 475 17.53 1.01 -5.66
CA SER A 475 16.20 1.60 -5.63
C SER A 475 16.18 2.89 -6.46
N SER A 476 15.15 3.06 -7.28
CA SER A 476 14.95 4.29 -8.06
C SER A 476 13.47 4.52 -8.30
N TYR A 477 13.12 5.71 -8.76
CA TYR A 477 11.78 5.98 -9.24
C TYR A 477 11.80 6.75 -10.55
N PHE A 478 10.75 6.53 -11.34
CA PHE A 478 10.46 7.25 -12.57
C PHE A 478 9.22 8.12 -12.36
N ASP A 479 9.37 9.43 -12.53
CA ASP A 479 8.25 10.39 -12.52
C ASP A 479 7.59 10.40 -13.90
N ILE A 480 6.33 9.95 -13.97
CA ILE A 480 5.61 9.72 -15.23
C ILE A 480 5.35 11.03 -15.97
N GLU A 481 5.03 12.10 -15.23
CA GLU A 481 4.68 13.40 -15.79
C GLU A 481 5.93 14.16 -16.24
N LYS A 482 6.98 14.18 -15.40
CA LYS A 482 8.25 14.85 -15.73
C LYS A 482 9.14 14.05 -16.67
N ARG A 483 8.90 12.74 -16.79
CA ARG A 483 9.73 11.78 -17.54
C ARG A 483 11.18 11.78 -17.08
N THR A 484 11.39 11.88 -15.76
CA THR A 484 12.72 11.92 -15.15
C THR A 484 12.94 10.73 -14.23
N PHE A 485 14.20 10.29 -14.15
CA PHE A 485 14.64 9.24 -13.24
C PHE A 485 15.40 9.87 -12.08
N GLU A 486 15.08 9.41 -10.87
CA GLU A 486 15.78 9.83 -9.66
C GLU A 486 16.09 8.60 -8.79
N ARG A 487 17.19 8.69 -8.04
CA ARG A 487 17.50 7.66 -7.04
C ARG A 487 16.47 7.72 -5.92
N SER A 488 16.12 6.55 -5.42
CA SER A 488 15.20 6.40 -4.31
C SER A 488 15.99 6.08 -3.03
N VAL A 489 15.25 6.06 -1.92
CA VAL A 489 15.68 5.64 -0.58
C VAL A 489 16.45 4.32 -0.53
N GLN A 490 17.37 4.19 0.43
CA GLN A 490 18.15 2.98 0.67
C GLN A 490 17.23 1.77 0.95
N LEU A 491 17.69 0.56 0.66
CA LEU A 491 16.89 -0.66 0.82
C LEU A 491 16.82 -1.11 2.29
N PRO A 492 15.71 -1.74 2.73
CA PRO A 492 15.51 -2.18 4.11
C PRO A 492 16.57 -3.18 4.57
N HIS A 493 16.92 -4.13 3.70
CA HIS A 493 17.97 -5.12 3.97
C HIS A 493 18.49 -5.75 2.66
N PRO A 494 19.81 -5.99 2.50
CA PRO A 494 20.41 -6.56 1.28
C PRO A 494 19.88 -7.96 0.89
N SER A 495 19.35 -8.73 1.84
CA SER A 495 18.84 -10.10 1.59
C SER A 495 17.41 -10.19 1.04
N THR A 496 16.75 -9.06 0.73
CA THR A 496 15.35 -9.02 0.28
C THR A 496 15.18 -9.36 -1.23
N LEU A 497 15.76 -10.49 -1.65
CA LEU A 497 15.87 -10.99 -3.03
C LEU A 497 14.57 -11.52 -3.69
N ALA A 498 13.44 -11.39 -3.01
CA ALA A 498 12.13 -11.74 -3.56
C ALA A 498 11.06 -10.71 -3.14
N SER A 499 11.49 -9.50 -2.79
CA SER A 499 10.59 -8.48 -2.27
C SER A 499 9.60 -8.00 -3.33
N LYS A 500 8.34 -7.96 -2.94
CA LYS A 500 7.28 -7.31 -3.71
C LYS A 500 7.00 -5.95 -3.09
N TRP A 501 7.15 -4.94 -3.92
CA TRP A 501 6.89 -3.56 -3.54
C TRP A 501 5.43 -3.26 -3.84
N CYS A 502 4.75 -2.69 -2.87
CA CYS A 502 3.38 -2.23 -3.00
C CYS A 502 3.20 -0.88 -2.29
N SER A 503 2.07 -0.22 -2.55
CA SER A 503 1.70 1.01 -1.87
C SER A 503 0.45 0.75 -1.03
N LEU A 504 0.52 1.05 0.25
CA LEU A 504 -0.57 0.87 1.22
C LEU A 504 -0.69 2.10 2.12
N VAL A 505 -1.90 2.38 2.57
CA VAL A 505 -2.22 3.44 3.52
C VAL A 505 -2.47 2.80 4.90
N PHE A 506 -1.80 3.29 5.93
CA PHE A 506 -1.90 2.77 7.30
C PHE A 506 -2.49 3.81 8.25
N PRO A 507 -3.29 3.40 9.26
CA PRO A 507 -3.69 4.31 10.33
C PRO A 507 -2.46 4.76 11.12
N GLN A 508 -2.43 5.99 11.63
CA GLN A 508 -1.24 6.49 12.33
C GLN A 508 -0.87 5.65 13.54
N GLN A 509 -1.85 5.27 14.35
CA GLN A 509 -1.66 4.44 15.54
C GLN A 509 -0.93 3.11 15.25
N PHE A 510 -1.02 2.61 14.02
CA PHE A 510 -0.31 1.41 13.61
C PHE A 510 1.18 1.71 13.39
N LEU A 511 1.49 2.84 12.74
CA LEU A 511 2.86 3.29 12.48
C LEU A 511 3.60 3.64 13.77
N ASP A 512 2.95 4.33 14.71
CA ASP A 512 3.54 4.66 16.01
C ASP A 512 3.92 3.38 16.79
N GLY A 513 3.13 2.31 16.63
CA GLY A 513 3.40 1.01 17.24
C GLY A 513 4.66 0.34 16.68
N CYS A 514 4.90 0.43 15.36
CA CYS A 514 6.11 -0.13 14.73
C CYS A 514 7.39 0.46 15.32
N GLN A 515 7.41 1.77 15.62
CA GLN A 515 8.58 2.44 16.22
C GLN A 515 8.89 1.94 17.64
N THR A 516 7.90 1.41 18.38
CA THR A 516 8.12 0.92 19.75
C THR A 516 8.74 -0.48 19.82
N PHE A 517 8.59 -1.30 18.76
CA PHE A 517 9.20 -2.63 18.72
C PHE A 517 10.73 -2.56 18.66
N ASP A 518 11.30 -1.53 18.02
CA ASP A 518 12.76 -1.33 17.95
C ASP A 518 13.40 -1.00 19.31
N ASN A 519 12.64 -0.39 20.24
CA ASN A 519 13.17 -0.02 21.56
C ASN A 519 13.17 -1.17 22.58
N HIS A 520 12.47 -2.27 22.32
CA HIS A 520 12.41 -3.40 23.24
C HIS A 520 13.17 -4.64 22.78
N GLU A 521 13.41 -4.83 21.47
CA GLU A 521 14.16 -6.01 20.97
C GLU A 521 15.62 -5.75 20.58
N SER A 522 16.04 -4.48 20.42
CA SER A 522 17.44 -4.13 20.10
C SER A 522 18.46 -4.50 21.18
N HIS A 523 18.01 -4.94 22.37
CA HIS A 523 18.89 -5.42 23.45
C HIS A 523 18.83 -6.93 23.75
N HIS A 524 17.97 -7.73 23.11
CA HIS A 524 17.81 -9.14 23.49
C HIS A 524 17.88 -10.21 22.39
N HIS A 525 18.10 -9.84 21.12
CA HIS A 525 18.25 -10.83 20.04
C HIS A 525 19.63 -10.85 19.35
N HIS A 526 20.69 -10.65 20.15
CA HIS A 526 22.05 -11.07 19.80
C HIS A 526 22.63 -11.95 20.91
N HIS A 527 22.00 -13.11 21.14
CA HIS A 527 22.61 -14.36 21.61
C HIS A 527 21.52 -15.28 22.19
N ASN A 528 21.12 -16.30 21.42
CA ASN A 528 21.03 -17.68 21.88
C ASN A 528 20.33 -18.53 20.82
N HIS A 529 21.14 -19.08 19.90
CA HIS A 529 20.80 -20.36 19.30
C HIS A 529 21.11 -21.44 20.32
N HIS A 530 20.08 -22.03 20.93
CA HIS A 530 20.20 -23.39 21.45
C HIS A 530 18.90 -24.17 21.28
N HIS A 531 19.08 -25.40 20.80
CA HIS A 531 18.13 -26.50 20.75
C HIS A 531 17.14 -26.47 21.91
N HIS A 532 15.84 -26.53 21.61
CA HIS A 532 14.93 -27.27 22.49
C HIS A 532 13.76 -27.92 21.74
N HIS A 533 13.46 -29.10 22.24
CA HIS A 533 12.54 -30.11 21.75
C HIS A 533 11.09 -29.62 21.69
N HIS A 534 10.37 -30.15 20.69
CA HIS A 534 8.91 -30.17 20.64
C HIS A 534 8.27 -30.66 21.95
N PRO A 535 7.20 -30.02 22.44
CA PRO A 535 6.20 -30.70 23.24
C PRO A 535 5.02 -31.13 22.35
N HIS A 536 4.78 -32.44 22.34
CA HIS A 536 3.53 -33.04 21.89
C HIS A 536 2.36 -32.55 22.76
N TYR A 537 1.31 -32.01 22.14
CA TYR A 537 -0.01 -31.88 22.77
C TYR A 537 -0.87 -33.09 22.39
N ASN A 538 -1.25 -33.88 23.39
CA ASN A 538 -2.41 -34.76 23.32
C ASN A 538 -3.04 -34.80 24.72
N ASN A 539 -4.31 -34.40 24.82
CA ASN A 539 -5.19 -34.74 25.93
C ASN A 539 -6.62 -34.82 25.37
N TYR A 540 -7.09 -36.04 25.15
CA TYR A 540 -8.51 -36.40 25.21
C TYR A 540 -8.60 -37.71 26.00
N PRO A 541 -9.60 -37.88 26.89
CA PRO A 541 -9.67 -39.01 27.80
C PRO A 541 -10.20 -40.28 27.12
N SER A 542 -9.69 -41.38 27.65
CA SER A 542 -9.92 -42.78 27.30
C SER A 542 -11.30 -43.32 27.66
N ASP A 543 -11.81 -44.25 26.86
CA ASP A 543 -12.67 -45.34 27.33
C ASP A 543 -12.41 -46.67 26.58
N ASN A 544 -12.12 -47.71 27.38
CA ASN A 544 -12.35 -49.16 27.20
C ASN A 544 -11.73 -50.01 26.07
N ALA A 545 -10.61 -50.70 26.43
CA ALA A 545 -10.30 -52.16 26.39
C ALA A 545 -10.62 -53.09 25.16
N PRO A 546 -10.02 -54.30 25.05
CA PRO A 546 -8.60 -54.67 25.14
C PRO A 546 -8.08 -55.59 24.00
N ARG A 547 -6.74 -55.60 23.84
CA ARG A 547 -5.79 -56.67 23.43
C ARG A 547 -6.26 -57.84 22.53
N HIS A 548 -5.53 -58.04 21.43
CA HIS A 548 -4.98 -59.37 21.07
C HIS A 548 -3.58 -59.26 20.45
N SER A 549 -2.78 -60.25 20.80
CA SER A 549 -1.35 -60.50 20.62
C SER A 549 -0.98 -61.20 19.30
N LEU A 550 0.33 -61.38 19.10
CA LEU A 550 1.08 -62.25 18.16
C LEU A 550 1.69 -61.47 16.97
N GLY A 551 2.95 -61.64 16.60
CA GLY A 551 3.97 -62.58 17.04
C GLY A 551 5.32 -62.23 16.38
N GLU A 552 6.37 -62.66 17.04
CA GLU A 552 7.78 -62.58 16.67
C GLU A 552 8.07 -63.23 15.30
N ILE A 553 9.18 -62.85 14.66
CA ILE A 553 10.30 -63.77 14.33
C ILE A 553 11.53 -62.96 13.88
N SER A 554 12.64 -63.34 14.51
CA SER A 554 14.07 -63.02 14.32
C SER A 554 14.61 -63.47 12.94
N SER A 555 15.85 -63.26 12.46
CA SER A 555 17.18 -63.06 13.07
C SER A 555 18.21 -62.87 11.94
N GLY A 556 19.30 -62.15 12.23
CA GLY A 556 20.68 -62.42 11.77
C GLY A 556 21.09 -61.80 10.43
N GLY A 557 22.26 -61.17 10.26
CA GLY A 557 23.43 -61.00 11.12
C GLY A 557 24.62 -60.49 10.26
N ASP A 558 25.62 -59.92 10.95
CA ASP A 558 27.01 -59.61 10.53
C ASP A 558 27.25 -58.33 9.67
N VAL A 559 27.80 -57.22 10.20
CA VAL A 559 29.09 -56.88 10.86
C VAL A 559 30.22 -56.56 9.85
N SER A 560 30.62 -55.27 9.81
CA SER A 560 32.00 -54.71 9.82
C SER A 560 32.05 -53.35 9.08
N THR A 561 32.08 -52.23 9.81
CA THR A 561 33.22 -51.36 10.20
C THR A 561 33.54 -50.19 9.24
N SER A 562 33.39 -49.00 9.83
CA SER A 562 34.13 -47.74 9.63
C SER A 562 34.16 -47.05 8.27
N SER A 563 33.48 -45.91 8.18
CA SER A 563 34.18 -44.64 7.93
C SER A 563 33.31 -43.45 8.36
N THR A 564 33.97 -42.54 9.05
CA THR A 564 33.51 -41.25 9.54
C THR A 564 33.03 -40.36 8.39
N ASN A 565 31.78 -39.88 8.45
CA ASN A 565 31.36 -38.70 7.69
C ASN A 565 30.97 -37.59 8.67
N SER A 566 31.87 -36.63 8.78
CA SER A 566 31.59 -35.28 9.28
C SER A 566 30.54 -34.64 8.38
N ALA A 567 29.29 -34.58 8.85
CA ALA A 567 28.27 -33.73 8.25
C ALA A 567 28.61 -32.29 8.63
N SER A 568 29.24 -31.57 7.70
CA SER A 568 29.37 -30.12 7.75
C SER A 568 27.98 -29.51 7.61
N ASN A 569 27.42 -29.03 8.73
CA ASN A 569 26.32 -28.07 8.72
C ASN A 569 26.85 -26.75 8.15
N SER A 570 26.75 -26.59 6.83
CA SER A 570 26.93 -25.31 6.16
C SER A 570 25.55 -24.67 5.97
N PRO A 571 25.34 -23.39 6.34
CA PRO A 571 24.12 -22.67 5.99
C PRO A 571 24.08 -22.53 4.48
N MET A 572 23.03 -23.06 3.83
CA MET A 572 22.83 -22.86 2.39
C MET A 572 22.60 -21.38 2.11
N ILE A 573 23.61 -20.76 1.50
CA ILE A 573 23.51 -19.46 0.85
C ILE A 573 22.48 -19.59 -0.29
N TYR A 574 21.56 -18.63 -0.38
CA TYR A 574 20.44 -18.60 -1.33
C TYR A 574 20.91 -18.68 -2.79
N GLN A 575 21.00 -19.89 -3.34
CA GLN A 575 21.28 -20.12 -4.76
C GLN A 575 20.00 -19.93 -5.59
N ARG A 576 19.91 -18.81 -6.30
CA ARG A 576 19.03 -18.71 -7.48
C ARG A 576 19.86 -18.99 -8.72
N HIS A 577 19.67 -20.17 -9.30
CA HIS A 577 20.01 -20.38 -10.71
C HIS A 577 19.03 -19.58 -11.58
N ARG A 578 19.44 -18.39 -12.04
CA ARG A 578 18.87 -17.83 -13.27
C ARG A 578 19.40 -18.66 -14.43
N TYR A 579 18.49 -19.30 -15.16
CA TYR A 579 18.85 -20.02 -16.37
C TYR A 579 19.17 -19.02 -17.48
N TYR A 580 20.45 -18.84 -17.74
CA TYR A 580 20.91 -18.61 -19.10
C TYR A 580 21.06 -20.00 -19.72
N PRO A 581 20.45 -20.30 -20.87
CA PRO A 581 20.64 -21.60 -21.50
C PRO A 581 22.15 -21.78 -21.75
N GLU A 582 22.74 -22.83 -21.19
CA GLU A 582 24.08 -23.26 -21.57
C GLU A 582 24.09 -23.46 -23.08
N HIS A 583 24.96 -22.73 -23.78
CA HIS A 583 25.21 -23.03 -25.19
C HIS A 583 25.63 -24.49 -25.28
N HIS A 584 24.79 -25.33 -25.90
CA HIS A 584 25.19 -26.66 -26.31
C HIS A 584 26.41 -26.52 -27.20
N HIS A 585 27.60 -26.75 -26.65
CA HIS A 585 28.79 -26.99 -27.43
C HIS A 585 28.52 -28.25 -28.24
N HIS A 586 28.23 -28.06 -29.53
CA HIS A 586 28.48 -29.07 -30.53
C HIS A 586 29.92 -29.57 -30.33
N ARG A 587 30.06 -30.77 -29.75
CA ARG A 587 31.31 -31.52 -29.84
C ARG A 587 31.48 -31.88 -31.32
N THR A 588 32.28 -31.07 -32.01
CA THR A 588 32.93 -31.45 -33.25
C THR A 588 33.79 -32.68 -33.00
N CYS A 589 33.50 -33.77 -33.71
CA CYS A 589 34.39 -34.92 -33.86
C CYS A 589 35.62 -34.51 -34.70
N SER A 590 36.82 -34.81 -34.20
CA SER A 590 38.11 -35.03 -34.90
C SER A 590 39.24 -34.82 -33.89
N ASN A 591 40.29 -35.62 -33.72
CA ASN A 591 40.82 -36.81 -34.41
C ASN A 591 41.44 -37.73 -33.35
#